data_AF-A0AAU1QFU0-F1
#
_entry.id   AF-A0AAU1QFU0-F1
#
_cell.length_a   1.000
_cell.length_b   1.000
_cell.length_c   1.000
_cell.angle_alpha   90.00
_cell.angle_beta   90.00
_cell.angle_gamma   90.00
#
_symmetry.space_group_name_H-M   'P 1'
#
loop_
_entity.id
_entity.type
_entity.pdbx_description
1 polymer ?
#
loop_
_entity_poly.entity_id
_entity_poly.type
_entity_poly.pdbx_seq_one_letter_code
_entity_poly.pdbx_strand_id
1 'polypeptide(L)'
;MDYDVVVAGGGPVGLMLACELRLGGARVAVLERLTEVDPTIKGGAITTPSAEALYRRGMLPPLAEVQRQAMDRFQAFMRERNGGDGGRAAGQGLGFVGHFAGIMLRADLVDRTEPGFGDAGPAAEIGLVAQQDIERLLGGRADELGVDVRRGVELTGFDADDGAVTVWTSGGAIRAGWLVGCDGGRSTVRKLAGFEFPGTDPEITCHQAVVEMTGAEDLKVGWTATDTGVYAHGPMPGRVVTVEFDGPPVDRGAPVTTEDLQARLRRVSGVDVTITGVRTATRFTDHARQVTAYRKGRVLLAGDAAHVHSAFGSQGLSLGIGDAMNLGWKLAAVIGGRAPEGLLDTYTSERHPVGAWVLNWTRSQVAAMRPDPQSRALREIVSDLAGTVVGTTYLTARLNGAGVRYELPGEHPLTGRSAPDLELADGVRLADHLHGGRALLLDLTDDPELRALAAGYAGRVDTLTAGCPSRPELAAVLVRPDGFTAWAADTGAQASTSTVGLAEALEEWFGVPEGAVTPG
;
A
#
# COMPACT_ATOMS: atom_id res chain seq x y z
N MET A 1 13.83 -28.16 9.53
CA MET A 1 13.26 -27.05 8.75
C MET A 1 14.27 -25.93 8.74
N ASP A 2 14.71 -25.52 7.56
CA ASP A 2 15.78 -24.53 7.37
C ASP A 2 15.27 -23.14 7.73
N TYR A 3 14.04 -22.83 7.32
CA TYR A 3 13.33 -21.60 7.62
C TYR A 3 11.92 -21.90 8.13
N ASP A 4 11.31 -20.92 8.78
CA ASP A 4 9.90 -21.00 9.15
C ASP A 4 9.05 -20.51 7.96
N VAL A 5 9.52 -19.48 7.24
CA VAL A 5 8.87 -18.94 6.03
C VAL A 5 9.87 -18.71 4.91
N VAL A 6 9.48 -19.10 3.69
CA VAL A 6 10.10 -18.62 2.45
C VAL A 6 9.18 -17.59 1.81
N VAL A 7 9.72 -16.42 1.47
CA VAL A 7 9.04 -15.37 0.70
C VAL A 7 9.63 -15.37 -0.71
N ALA A 8 8.80 -15.61 -1.72
CA ALA A 8 9.21 -15.56 -3.11
C ALA A 8 8.97 -14.16 -3.68
N GLY A 9 10.04 -13.43 -4.00
CA GLY A 9 10.03 -12.04 -4.45
C GLY A 9 10.60 -11.09 -3.39
N GLY A 10 11.66 -10.37 -3.73
CA GLY A 10 12.34 -9.36 -2.91
C GLY A 10 11.99 -7.92 -3.32
N GLY A 11 10.82 -7.71 -3.91
CA GLY A 11 10.23 -6.38 -4.06
C GLY A 11 9.71 -5.83 -2.73
N PRO A 12 9.14 -4.63 -2.72
CA PRO A 12 8.74 -3.93 -1.48
C PRO A 12 7.74 -4.73 -0.63
N VAL A 13 6.79 -5.44 -1.25
CA VAL A 13 5.83 -6.27 -0.50
C VAL A 13 6.52 -7.44 0.21
N GLY A 14 7.41 -8.15 -0.50
CA GLY A 14 8.12 -9.30 0.07
C GLY A 14 9.11 -8.89 1.16
N LEU A 15 9.82 -7.78 0.97
CA LEU A 15 10.72 -7.22 1.99
C LEU A 15 9.94 -6.74 3.23
N MET A 16 8.83 -6.02 3.03
CA MET A 16 7.97 -5.61 4.15
C MET A 16 7.47 -6.82 4.93
N LEU A 17 6.96 -7.84 4.24
CA LEU A 17 6.48 -9.07 4.89
C LEU A 17 7.59 -9.78 5.65
N ALA A 18 8.79 -9.85 5.08
CA ALA A 18 9.94 -10.47 5.75
C ALA A 18 10.31 -9.73 7.04
N CYS A 19 10.31 -8.38 7.02
CA CYS A 19 10.51 -7.56 8.22
C CYS A 19 9.45 -7.84 9.29
N GLU A 20 8.16 -7.88 8.91
CA GLU A 20 7.06 -8.18 9.84
C GLU A 20 7.20 -9.56 10.48
N LEU A 21 7.54 -10.57 9.68
CA LEU A 21 7.77 -11.93 10.15
C LEU A 21 8.97 -12.01 11.12
N ARG A 22 10.05 -11.27 10.84
CA ARG A 22 11.22 -11.20 11.72
C ARG A 22 10.90 -10.50 13.04
N LEU A 23 10.12 -9.43 13.03
CA LEU A 23 9.65 -8.75 14.26
C LEU A 23 8.85 -9.71 15.16
N GLY A 24 8.03 -10.57 14.55
CA GLY A 24 7.31 -11.63 15.27
C GLY A 24 8.17 -12.85 15.68
N GLY A 25 9.44 -12.89 15.25
CA GLY A 25 10.43 -13.90 15.66
C GLY A 25 10.65 -15.07 14.68
N ALA A 26 9.98 -15.11 13.53
CA ALA A 26 10.13 -16.20 12.55
C ALA A 26 11.48 -16.15 11.82
N ARG A 27 12.05 -17.29 11.42
CA ARG A 27 13.23 -17.37 10.52
C ARG A 27 12.77 -17.28 9.07
N VAL A 28 13.28 -16.30 8.33
CA VAL A 28 12.78 -15.95 6.99
C VAL A 28 13.88 -15.98 5.95
N ALA A 29 13.60 -16.60 4.81
CA ALA A 29 14.38 -16.45 3.58
C ALA A 29 13.55 -15.72 2.52
N VAL A 30 14.15 -14.72 1.86
CA VAL A 30 13.57 -14.03 0.71
C VAL A 30 14.33 -14.46 -0.55
N LEU A 31 13.60 -14.92 -1.56
CA LEU A 31 14.16 -15.34 -2.84
C LEU A 31 13.84 -14.30 -3.92
N GLU A 32 14.85 -13.59 -4.41
CA GLU A 32 14.69 -12.58 -5.46
C GLU A 32 15.49 -12.97 -6.70
N ARG A 33 14.82 -12.99 -7.85
CA ARG A 33 15.42 -13.39 -9.12
C ARG A 33 16.40 -12.35 -9.67
N LEU A 34 16.12 -11.06 -9.47
CA LEU A 34 17.00 -9.98 -9.88
C LEU A 34 18.21 -9.89 -8.96
N THR A 35 19.37 -9.60 -9.52
CA THR A 35 20.60 -9.39 -8.75
C THR A 35 20.63 -8.02 -8.07
N GLU A 36 19.87 -7.05 -8.58
CA GLU A 36 19.81 -5.67 -8.13
C GLU A 36 18.37 -5.14 -8.18
N VAL A 37 18.12 -4.00 -7.52
CA VAL A 37 16.83 -3.29 -7.55
C VAL A 37 16.55 -2.81 -8.99
N ASP A 38 15.34 -3.06 -9.49
CA ASP A 38 14.94 -2.61 -10.82
C ASP A 38 14.83 -1.06 -10.87
N PRO A 39 15.63 -0.36 -11.70
CA PRO A 39 15.62 1.09 -11.78
C PRO A 39 14.40 1.66 -12.52
N THR A 40 13.57 0.82 -13.14
CA THR A 40 12.40 1.26 -13.91
C THR A 40 11.40 1.98 -13.01
N ILE A 41 10.93 3.15 -13.44
CA ILE A 41 9.90 3.91 -12.70
C ILE A 41 8.56 3.19 -12.82
N LYS A 42 8.13 2.54 -11.73
CA LYS A 42 6.84 1.82 -11.62
C LYS A 42 5.80 2.60 -10.81
N GLY A 43 6.22 3.23 -9.71
CA GLY A 43 5.39 4.07 -8.85
C GLY A 43 6.19 5.22 -8.25
N GLY A 44 5.60 6.41 -8.21
CA GLY A 44 6.25 7.63 -7.71
C GLY A 44 5.67 8.19 -6.41
N ALA A 45 4.65 7.52 -5.86
CA ALA A 45 3.98 7.95 -4.64
C ALA A 45 3.44 6.76 -3.85
N ILE A 46 3.22 6.97 -2.55
CA ILE A 46 2.55 6.05 -1.64
C ILE A 46 1.30 6.74 -1.05
N THR A 47 0.34 5.94 -0.61
CA THR A 47 -0.87 6.43 0.07
C THR A 47 -0.65 6.58 1.58
N THR A 48 -1.52 7.33 2.25
CA THR A 48 -1.47 7.53 3.71
C THR A 48 -1.37 6.22 4.51
N PRO A 49 -2.16 5.15 4.24
CA PRO A 49 -2.02 3.89 4.96
C PRO A 49 -0.64 3.25 4.85
N SER A 50 0.05 3.43 3.72
CA SER A 50 1.42 2.92 3.56
C SER A 50 2.43 3.78 4.32
N ALA A 51 2.24 5.09 4.35
CA ALA A 51 3.03 5.98 5.19
C ALA A 51 2.83 5.66 6.68
N GLU A 52 1.59 5.44 7.14
CA GLU A 52 1.27 4.99 8.50
C GLU A 52 1.95 3.66 8.80
N ALA A 53 1.85 2.67 7.91
CA ALA A 53 2.46 1.36 8.09
C ALA A 53 3.97 1.44 8.31
N LEU A 54 4.66 2.26 7.50
CA LEU A 54 6.10 2.45 7.59
C LEU A 54 6.49 3.31 8.80
N TYR A 55 5.68 4.32 9.15
CA TYR A 55 5.86 5.10 10.37
C TYR A 55 5.77 4.21 11.61
N ARG A 56 4.76 3.34 11.68
CA ARG A 56 4.59 2.34 12.75
C ARG A 56 5.75 1.32 12.83
N ARG A 57 6.74 1.39 11.94
CA ARG A 57 8.00 0.62 11.97
C ARG A 57 9.25 1.50 12.06
N GLY A 58 9.10 2.76 12.47
CA GLY A 58 10.19 3.70 12.71
C GLY A 58 10.76 4.35 11.46
N MET A 59 10.09 4.21 10.31
CA MET A 59 10.64 4.69 9.02
C MET A 59 10.18 6.09 8.63
N LEU A 60 9.45 6.81 9.48
CA LEU A 60 9.00 8.17 9.16
C LEU A 60 10.17 9.13 8.87
N PRO A 61 11.24 9.21 9.69
CA PRO A 61 12.37 10.09 9.38
C PRO A 61 13.06 9.80 8.03
N PRO A 62 13.43 8.55 7.68
CA PRO A 62 14.03 8.29 6.37
C PRO A 62 13.05 8.51 5.20
N LEU A 63 11.74 8.29 5.39
CA LEU A 63 10.74 8.63 4.37
C LEU A 63 10.66 10.14 4.11
N ALA A 64 10.65 10.95 5.18
CA ALA A 64 10.64 12.40 5.09
C ALA A 64 11.88 12.93 4.35
N GLU A 65 13.05 12.31 4.59
CA GLU A 65 14.30 12.63 3.88
C GLU A 65 14.17 12.38 2.37
N VAL A 66 13.73 11.18 1.97
CA VAL A 66 13.58 10.81 0.56
C VAL A 66 12.59 11.75 -0.13
N GLN A 67 11.45 12.02 0.52
CA GLN A 67 10.44 12.93 -0.01
C GLN A 67 11.00 14.34 -0.20
N ARG A 68 11.75 14.87 0.77
CA ARG A 68 12.38 16.19 0.67
C ARG A 68 13.31 16.27 -0.54
N GLN A 69 14.16 15.26 -0.73
CA GLN A 69 15.05 15.19 -1.90
C GLN A 69 14.28 15.12 -3.22
N ALA A 70 13.16 14.40 -3.27
CA ALA A 70 12.29 14.36 -4.44
C ALA A 70 11.64 15.73 -4.72
N MET A 71 11.18 16.43 -3.68
CA MET A 71 10.65 17.79 -3.79
C MET A 71 11.72 18.78 -4.27
N ASP A 72 12.95 18.72 -3.76
CA ASP A 72 14.04 19.61 -4.14
C ASP A 72 14.37 19.47 -5.63
N ARG A 73 14.43 18.23 -6.13
CA ARG A 73 14.60 17.94 -7.57
C ARG A 73 13.44 18.52 -8.40
N PHE A 74 12.20 18.36 -7.93
CA PHE A 74 11.04 18.91 -8.62
C PHE A 74 11.04 20.45 -8.64
N GLN A 75 11.39 21.10 -7.53
CA GLN A 75 11.46 22.56 -7.46
C GLN A 75 12.60 23.12 -8.32
N ALA A 76 13.76 22.46 -8.36
CA ALA A 76 14.87 22.84 -9.23
C ALA A 76 14.42 22.86 -10.69
N PHE A 77 13.72 21.81 -11.13
CA PHE A 77 13.14 21.75 -12.47
C PHE A 77 12.18 22.90 -12.76
N MET A 78 11.25 23.20 -11.84
CA MET A 78 10.29 24.29 -12.05
C MET A 78 10.99 25.66 -12.18
N ARG A 79 12.13 25.87 -11.50
CA ARG A 79 12.92 27.10 -11.62
C ARG A 79 13.62 27.22 -12.97
N GLU A 80 14.24 26.15 -13.46
CA GLU A 80 14.94 26.14 -14.76
C GLU A 80 13.99 26.47 -15.92
N ARG A 81 12.74 25.99 -15.84
CA ARG A 81 11.74 26.20 -16.91
C ARG A 81 11.12 27.60 -16.91
N ASN A 82 11.02 28.25 -15.74
CA ASN A 82 10.40 29.57 -15.60
C ASN A 82 11.37 30.74 -15.91
N GLY A 83 12.57 30.48 -16.42
CA GLY A 83 13.43 31.53 -16.96
C GLY A 83 14.18 32.38 -15.93
N GLY A 84 14.55 31.82 -14.78
CA GLY A 84 15.68 32.31 -14.00
C GLY A 84 15.56 33.67 -13.28
N ASP A 85 14.45 34.41 -13.34
CA ASP A 85 14.12 35.45 -12.37
C ASP A 85 12.64 35.87 -12.46
N GLY A 86 12.01 36.17 -11.32
CA GLY A 86 10.74 36.91 -11.27
C GLY A 86 9.46 36.10 -11.09
N GLY A 87 9.14 35.82 -9.82
CA GLY A 87 7.76 35.62 -9.41
C GLY A 87 7.59 34.63 -8.28
N ARG A 88 7.65 35.10 -7.03
CA ARG A 88 6.64 34.65 -6.09
C ARG A 88 5.30 34.93 -6.78
N ALA A 89 4.69 33.90 -7.37
CA ALA A 89 3.25 33.89 -7.49
C ALA A 89 2.73 33.89 -6.04
N ALA A 90 2.69 35.07 -5.44
CA ALA A 90 1.96 35.32 -4.22
C ALA A 90 0.49 35.21 -4.62
N GLY A 91 -0.04 34.02 -4.42
CA GLY A 91 -1.40 33.64 -4.71
C GLY A 91 -1.46 32.13 -4.58
N GLN A 92 -1.65 31.66 -3.35
CA GLN A 92 -2.13 30.32 -2.97
C GLN A 92 -2.35 29.42 -4.18
N GLY A 93 -1.30 28.73 -4.64
CA GLY A 93 -1.46 27.71 -5.65
C GLY A 93 -2.40 26.69 -5.04
N LEU A 94 -3.57 26.52 -5.64
CA LEU A 94 -4.54 25.50 -5.26
C LEU A 94 -3.83 24.16 -5.46
N GLY A 95 -3.08 23.72 -4.44
CA GLY A 95 -2.23 22.54 -4.51
C GLY A 95 -3.10 21.37 -4.94
N PHE A 96 -2.59 20.40 -5.67
CA PHE A 96 -3.37 19.22 -6.01
C PHE A 96 -3.04 18.09 -5.02
N VAL A 97 -4.06 17.41 -4.52
CA VAL A 97 -3.87 16.23 -3.64
C VAL A 97 -3.76 14.92 -4.42
N GLY A 98 -4.05 14.96 -5.74
CA GLY A 98 -3.97 13.80 -6.61
C GLY A 98 -4.82 14.00 -7.86
N HIS A 99 -5.16 12.89 -8.51
CA HIS A 99 -6.09 12.87 -9.63
C HIS A 99 -7.02 11.66 -9.59
N PHE A 100 -8.20 11.79 -10.17
CA PHE A 100 -9.06 10.67 -10.53
C PHE A 100 -9.20 10.63 -12.05
N ALA A 101 -8.73 9.57 -12.70
CA ALA A 101 -8.77 9.47 -14.16
C ALA A 101 -8.06 10.65 -14.89
N GLY A 102 -7.09 11.32 -14.26
CA GLY A 102 -6.47 12.55 -14.79
C GLY A 102 -7.24 13.85 -14.52
N ILE A 103 -8.40 13.78 -13.85
CA ILE A 103 -9.10 14.95 -13.29
C ILE A 103 -8.35 15.36 -12.02
N MET A 104 -7.72 16.53 -12.03
CA MET A 104 -6.90 17.00 -10.93
C MET A 104 -7.76 17.43 -9.74
N LEU A 105 -7.47 16.89 -8.55
CA LEU A 105 -8.22 17.15 -7.32
C LEU A 105 -7.58 18.28 -6.53
N ARG A 106 -8.31 19.39 -6.34
CA ARG A 106 -7.80 20.59 -5.70
C ARG A 106 -7.79 20.46 -4.18
N ALA A 107 -6.66 20.78 -3.55
CA ALA A 107 -6.44 20.69 -2.11
C ALA A 107 -7.32 21.64 -1.30
N ASP A 108 -7.69 22.79 -1.86
CA ASP A 108 -8.57 23.76 -1.20
C ASP A 108 -10.04 23.32 -1.17
N LEU A 109 -10.40 22.31 -1.97
CA LEU A 109 -11.72 21.69 -1.98
C LEU A 109 -11.79 20.42 -1.13
N VAL A 110 -10.73 20.09 -0.38
CA VAL A 110 -10.75 18.95 0.54
C VAL A 110 -11.23 19.43 1.91
N ASP A 111 -12.38 18.94 2.36
CA ASP A 111 -12.79 19.05 3.75
C ASP A 111 -11.95 18.09 4.59
N ARG A 112 -10.96 18.67 5.30
CA ARG A 112 -10.03 17.91 6.16
C ARG A 112 -10.62 17.57 7.52
N THR A 113 -11.85 18.01 7.81
CA THR A 113 -12.56 17.66 9.05
C THR A 113 -13.32 16.35 8.95
N GLU A 114 -13.50 15.82 7.72
CA GLU A 114 -14.10 14.50 7.51
C GLU A 114 -13.28 13.40 8.21
N PRO A 115 -13.96 12.41 8.85
CA PRO A 115 -13.29 11.30 9.52
C PRO A 115 -12.30 10.57 8.61
N GLY A 116 -11.09 10.34 9.10
CA GLY A 116 -10.02 9.64 8.38
C GLY A 116 -8.98 10.52 7.67
N PHE A 117 -9.12 11.86 7.70
CA PHE A 117 -8.04 12.77 7.24
C PHE A 117 -7.15 13.32 8.37
N GLY A 118 -7.70 13.53 9.56
CA GLY A 118 -6.98 14.13 10.70
C GLY A 118 -6.22 13.14 11.58
N ASP A 119 -6.47 11.85 11.39
CA ASP A 119 -6.06 10.81 12.34
C ASP A 119 -4.68 10.21 12.03
N ALA A 120 -4.08 10.51 10.88
CA ALA A 120 -2.83 9.89 10.43
C ALA A 120 -1.55 10.60 10.95
N GLY A 121 -1.69 11.69 11.70
CA GLY A 121 -0.56 12.45 12.25
C GLY A 121 0.45 12.87 11.17
N PRO A 122 1.77 12.85 11.44
CA PRO A 122 2.79 13.28 10.49
C PRO A 122 2.92 12.36 9.27
N ALA A 123 2.41 11.12 9.32
CA ALA A 123 2.38 10.25 8.15
C ALA A 123 1.45 10.79 7.04
N ALA A 124 0.46 11.63 7.38
CA ALA A 124 -0.40 12.30 6.40
C ALA A 124 0.37 13.21 5.42
N GLU A 125 1.57 13.66 5.81
CA GLU A 125 2.41 14.54 5.00
C GLU A 125 3.33 13.78 4.04
N ILE A 126 3.43 12.45 4.18
CA ILE A 126 4.26 11.60 3.32
C ILE A 126 3.42 11.07 2.17
N GLY A 127 3.87 11.33 0.94
CA GLY A 127 3.25 10.82 -0.27
C GLY A 127 4.21 10.66 -1.45
N LEU A 128 5.21 11.53 -1.61
CA LEU A 128 6.13 11.50 -2.75
C LEU A 128 7.37 10.66 -2.44
N VAL A 129 7.20 9.34 -2.46
CA VAL A 129 8.28 8.36 -2.26
C VAL A 129 8.26 7.35 -3.40
N ALA A 130 9.36 7.24 -4.14
CA ALA A 130 9.46 6.31 -5.26
C ALA A 130 9.59 4.87 -4.76
N GLN A 131 9.08 3.93 -5.56
CA GLN A 131 9.13 2.50 -5.20
C GLN A 131 10.55 2.01 -4.92
N GLN A 132 11.57 2.49 -5.66
CA GLN A 132 12.95 2.03 -5.46
C GLN A 132 13.52 2.52 -4.12
N ASP A 133 13.08 3.69 -3.65
CA ASP A 133 13.48 4.20 -2.33
C ASP A 133 12.83 3.36 -1.23
N ILE A 134 11.56 2.98 -1.37
CA ILE A 134 10.90 2.04 -0.46
C ILE A 134 11.63 0.69 -0.44
N GLU A 135 11.98 0.13 -1.60
CA GLU A 135 12.71 -1.15 -1.67
C GLU A 135 14.07 -1.07 -1.00
N ARG A 136 14.80 0.05 -1.17
CA ARG A 136 16.08 0.28 -0.48
C ARG A 136 15.93 0.40 1.04
N LEU A 137 14.95 1.18 1.51
CA LEU A 137 14.68 1.35 2.93
C LEU A 137 14.28 0.02 3.59
N LEU A 138 13.39 -0.74 2.94
CA LEU A 138 12.98 -2.06 3.41
C LEU A 138 14.11 -3.09 3.34
N GLY A 139 14.98 -3.01 2.33
CA GLY A 139 16.18 -3.84 2.23
C GLY A 139 17.13 -3.60 3.40
N GLY A 140 17.45 -2.33 3.71
CA GLY A 140 18.26 -1.98 4.87
C GLY A 140 17.62 -2.45 6.18
N ARG A 141 16.29 -2.32 6.32
CA ARG A 141 15.58 -2.85 7.49
C ARG A 141 15.64 -4.37 7.59
N ALA A 142 15.51 -5.08 6.46
CA ALA A 142 15.60 -6.52 6.41
C ALA A 142 16.99 -7.00 6.88
N ASP A 143 18.04 -6.29 6.47
CA ASP A 143 19.42 -6.55 6.93
C ASP A 143 19.57 -6.33 8.44
N GLU A 144 19.06 -5.22 8.98
CA GLU A 144 19.06 -4.93 10.44
C GLU A 144 18.36 -6.02 11.26
N LEU A 145 17.27 -6.59 10.72
CA LEU A 145 16.48 -7.64 11.36
C LEU A 145 17.04 -9.06 11.12
N GLY A 146 18.11 -9.18 10.32
CA GLY A 146 18.74 -10.45 9.97
C GLY A 146 17.87 -11.36 9.09
N VAL A 147 17.14 -10.79 8.13
CA VAL A 147 16.48 -11.54 7.05
C VAL A 147 17.54 -12.13 6.11
N ASP A 148 17.40 -13.39 5.71
CA ASP A 148 18.25 -13.96 4.65
C ASP A 148 17.69 -13.60 3.27
N VAL A 149 18.16 -12.49 2.68
CA VAL A 149 17.76 -12.05 1.34
C VAL A 149 18.72 -12.59 0.28
N ARG A 150 18.22 -13.49 -0.57
CA ARG A 150 18.98 -14.14 -1.65
C ARG A 150 18.60 -13.57 -3.01
N ARG A 151 19.39 -12.62 -3.50
CA ARG A 151 19.26 -12.05 -4.85
C ARG A 151 19.91 -12.95 -5.91
N GLY A 152 19.40 -12.90 -7.14
CA GLY A 152 19.79 -13.82 -8.22
C GLY A 152 19.27 -15.26 -8.07
N VAL A 153 18.36 -15.52 -7.11
CA VAL A 153 17.81 -16.85 -6.82
C VAL A 153 16.35 -16.89 -7.21
N GLU A 154 16.02 -17.69 -8.22
CA GLU A 154 14.67 -17.83 -8.74
C GLU A 154 14.01 -19.08 -8.16
N LEU A 155 12.80 -18.92 -7.61
CA LEU A 155 11.92 -20.06 -7.31
C LEU A 155 11.40 -20.64 -8.63
N THR A 156 11.66 -21.93 -8.85
CA THR A 156 11.26 -22.65 -10.07
C THR A 156 10.14 -23.66 -9.82
N GLY A 157 9.97 -24.10 -8.57
CA GLY A 157 8.88 -24.99 -8.18
C GLY A 157 8.75 -25.13 -6.66
N PHE A 158 7.71 -25.80 -6.21
CA PHE A 158 7.60 -26.27 -4.83
C PHE A 158 6.62 -27.43 -4.72
N ASP A 159 6.71 -28.17 -3.62
CA ASP A 159 5.68 -29.11 -3.15
C ASP A 159 5.33 -28.78 -1.71
N ALA A 160 4.05 -28.92 -1.36
CA ALA A 160 3.52 -28.53 -0.07
C ALA A 160 2.62 -29.63 0.50
N ASP A 161 2.90 -30.03 1.73
CA ASP A 161 2.09 -30.96 2.52
C ASP A 161 1.55 -30.26 3.78
N ASP A 162 0.83 -31.00 4.62
CA ASP A 162 0.22 -30.45 5.85
C ASP A 162 1.25 -30.06 6.92
N GLY A 163 2.53 -30.43 6.77
CA GLY A 163 3.60 -30.15 7.74
C GLY A 163 4.70 -29.20 7.26
N ALA A 164 4.93 -29.08 5.95
CA ALA A 164 6.01 -28.26 5.40
C ALA A 164 5.83 -27.93 3.90
N VAL A 165 6.68 -27.02 3.42
CA VAL A 165 6.86 -26.70 2.00
C VAL A 165 8.31 -26.96 1.61
N THR A 166 8.52 -27.69 0.51
CA THR A 166 9.84 -27.86 -0.11
C THR A 166 9.88 -27.00 -1.37
N VAL A 167 10.73 -25.97 -1.37
CA VAL A 167 10.87 -25.00 -2.45
C VAL A 167 12.10 -25.32 -3.28
N TRP A 168 11.94 -25.47 -4.60
CA TRP A 168 13.05 -25.62 -5.53
C TRP A 168 13.43 -24.28 -6.13
N THR A 169 14.73 -24.01 -6.14
CA THR A 169 15.29 -22.75 -6.65
C THR A 169 16.44 -23.01 -7.63
N SER A 170 16.86 -21.97 -8.35
CA SER A 170 18.10 -22.00 -9.14
C SER A 170 19.36 -22.28 -8.30
N GLY A 171 19.31 -22.07 -6.98
CA GLY A 171 20.40 -22.29 -6.02
C GLY A 171 20.27 -23.56 -5.18
N GLY A 172 19.29 -24.43 -5.45
CA GLY A 172 19.02 -25.66 -4.68
C GLY A 172 17.67 -25.65 -3.96
N ALA A 173 17.37 -26.75 -3.25
CA ALA A 173 16.12 -26.91 -2.52
C ALA A 173 16.19 -26.30 -1.11
N ILE A 174 15.09 -25.73 -0.64
CA ILE A 174 14.93 -25.15 0.69
C ILE A 174 13.67 -25.74 1.35
N ARG A 175 13.77 -26.19 2.60
CA ARG A 175 12.58 -26.68 3.34
C ARG A 175 12.13 -25.65 4.38
N ALA A 176 10.86 -25.24 4.29
CA ALA A 176 10.25 -24.26 5.18
C ALA A 176 8.89 -24.73 5.73
N GLY A 177 8.36 -24.03 6.75
CA GLY A 177 7.02 -24.28 7.27
C GLY A 177 5.92 -23.65 6.40
N TRP A 178 6.23 -22.56 5.71
CA TRP A 178 5.29 -21.79 4.90
C TRP A 178 5.96 -21.19 3.67
N LEU A 179 5.17 -20.94 2.62
CA LEU A 179 5.58 -20.22 1.42
C LEU A 179 4.63 -19.05 1.17
N VAL A 180 5.18 -17.86 0.97
CA VAL A 180 4.40 -16.68 0.56
C VAL A 180 4.88 -16.17 -0.79
N GLY A 181 4.00 -16.14 -1.78
CA GLY A 181 4.24 -15.55 -3.09
C GLY A 181 4.07 -14.03 -3.04
N CYS A 182 5.18 -13.32 -3.21
CA CYS A 182 5.28 -11.86 -3.40
C CYS A 182 5.96 -11.55 -4.75
N ASP A 183 5.87 -12.47 -5.71
CA ASP A 183 6.62 -12.56 -6.97
C ASP A 183 5.92 -11.88 -8.15
N GLY A 184 5.09 -10.87 -7.84
CA GLY A 184 4.51 -9.94 -8.80
C GLY A 184 3.36 -10.49 -9.65
N GLY A 185 2.89 -9.67 -10.61
CA GLY A 185 1.69 -9.96 -11.41
C GLY A 185 1.76 -11.24 -12.24
N ARG A 186 2.96 -11.76 -12.50
CA ARG A 186 3.20 -13.00 -13.24
C ARG A 186 3.51 -14.21 -12.34
N SER A 187 3.28 -14.06 -11.03
CA SER A 187 3.58 -15.01 -9.96
C SER A 187 3.64 -16.47 -10.41
N THR A 188 4.82 -17.06 -10.24
CA THR A 188 5.09 -18.48 -10.38
C THR A 188 4.38 -19.23 -9.26
N VAL A 189 4.43 -18.72 -8.03
CA VAL A 189 3.78 -19.33 -6.87
C VAL A 189 2.28 -19.49 -7.09
N ARG A 190 1.59 -18.42 -7.51
CA ARG A 190 0.14 -18.43 -7.79
C ARG A 190 -0.23 -19.53 -8.79
N LYS A 191 0.52 -19.62 -9.89
CA LYS A 191 0.25 -20.58 -10.98
C LYS A 191 0.49 -22.02 -10.53
N LEU A 192 1.61 -22.29 -9.87
CA LEU A 192 1.98 -23.63 -9.43
C LEU A 192 1.06 -24.15 -8.31
N ALA A 193 0.64 -23.28 -7.39
CA ALA A 193 -0.36 -23.64 -6.37
C ALA A 193 -1.78 -23.84 -6.95
N GLY A 194 -2.01 -23.45 -8.21
CA GLY A 194 -3.32 -23.53 -8.85
C GLY A 194 -4.34 -22.60 -8.20
N PHE A 195 -3.96 -21.37 -7.88
CA PHE A 195 -4.93 -20.32 -7.54
C PHE A 195 -5.61 -19.83 -8.81
N GLU A 196 -6.94 -19.73 -8.76
CA GLU A 196 -7.70 -19.07 -9.82
C GLU A 196 -7.39 -17.57 -9.83
N PHE A 197 -7.43 -16.96 -11.02
CA PHE A 197 -7.14 -15.52 -11.18
C PHE A 197 -8.18 -14.81 -12.06
N PRO A 198 -9.47 -14.82 -11.64
CA PRO A 198 -10.55 -14.18 -12.37
C PRO A 198 -10.38 -12.66 -12.46
N GLY A 199 -11.01 -12.06 -13.46
CA GLY A 199 -11.01 -10.62 -13.69
C GLY A 199 -11.21 -10.28 -15.16
N THR A 200 -10.85 -9.06 -15.54
CA THR A 200 -11.03 -8.55 -16.89
C THR A 200 -9.72 -8.57 -17.68
N ASP A 201 -9.85 -8.79 -18.98
CA ASP A 201 -8.76 -8.57 -19.92
C ASP A 201 -8.55 -7.07 -20.15
N PRO A 202 -7.34 -6.65 -20.54
CA PRO A 202 -6.98 -5.25 -20.66
C PRO A 202 -7.62 -4.62 -21.89
N GLU A 203 -8.07 -3.39 -21.74
CA GLU A 203 -8.59 -2.54 -22.80
C GLU A 203 -7.58 -1.47 -23.25
N ILE A 204 -6.60 -1.16 -22.40
CA ILE A 204 -5.61 -0.10 -22.67
C ILE A 204 -4.17 -0.61 -22.71
N THR A 205 -3.37 0.09 -23.50
CA THR A 205 -1.92 0.07 -23.41
C THR A 205 -1.42 1.44 -22.94
N CYS A 206 -0.62 1.43 -21.89
CA CYS A 206 0.06 2.61 -21.37
C CYS A 206 1.55 2.54 -21.64
N HIS A 207 2.14 3.66 -22.07
CA HIS A 207 3.58 3.84 -22.13
C HIS A 207 3.98 4.94 -21.17
N GLN A 208 4.94 4.66 -20.29
CA GLN A 208 5.56 5.66 -19.43
C GLN A 208 7.04 5.72 -19.73
N ALA A 209 7.55 6.92 -20.02
CA ALA A 209 8.96 7.11 -20.32
C ALA A 209 9.49 8.43 -19.74
N VAL A 210 10.81 8.48 -19.56
CA VAL A 210 11.55 9.72 -19.37
C VAL A 210 12.45 9.88 -20.58
N VAL A 211 12.21 10.93 -21.36
CA VAL A 211 12.83 11.12 -22.67
C VAL A 211 13.39 12.53 -22.81
N GLU A 212 14.37 12.67 -23.70
CA GLU A 212 14.83 13.95 -24.22
C GLU A 212 14.09 14.20 -25.52
N MET A 213 13.52 15.41 -25.68
CA MET A 213 12.69 15.72 -26.84
C MET A 213 12.77 17.20 -27.22
N THR A 214 12.56 17.49 -28.50
CA THR A 214 12.35 18.83 -29.08
C THR A 214 10.93 18.94 -29.65
N GLY A 215 10.43 20.16 -29.89
CA GLY A 215 9.08 20.37 -30.43
C GLY A 215 7.97 20.15 -29.40
N ALA A 216 8.28 20.27 -28.11
CA ALA A 216 7.37 19.99 -26.99
C ALA A 216 6.64 21.24 -26.45
N GLU A 217 6.84 22.40 -27.07
CA GLU A 217 6.25 23.69 -26.70
C GLU A 217 4.71 23.67 -26.66
N ASP A 218 4.08 22.88 -27.53
CA ASP A 218 2.62 22.76 -27.61
C ASP A 218 2.06 21.62 -26.71
N LEU A 219 2.92 20.85 -26.02
CA LEU A 219 2.45 19.87 -25.04
C LEU A 219 1.96 20.58 -23.77
N LYS A 220 0.72 20.30 -23.39
CA LYS A 220 0.17 20.75 -22.10
C LYS A 220 0.81 19.97 -20.97
N VAL A 221 1.21 20.68 -19.91
CA VAL A 221 1.72 20.05 -18.67
C VAL A 221 0.56 19.39 -17.91
N GLY A 222 0.83 18.22 -17.35
CA GLY A 222 -0.15 17.43 -16.62
C GLY A 222 -0.97 16.53 -17.54
N TRP A 223 -2.05 15.98 -16.99
CA TRP A 223 -2.94 15.06 -17.69
C TRP A 223 -3.83 15.81 -18.69
N THR A 224 -3.87 15.33 -19.93
CA THR A 224 -4.65 15.89 -21.03
C THR A 224 -5.38 14.78 -21.78
N ALA A 225 -6.71 14.86 -21.80
CA ALA A 225 -7.54 14.01 -22.65
C ALA A 225 -7.62 14.58 -24.08
N THR A 226 -7.59 13.71 -25.07
CA THR A 226 -7.64 14.04 -26.51
C THR A 226 -8.62 13.13 -27.25
N ASP A 227 -8.76 13.34 -28.56
CA ASP A 227 -9.62 12.49 -29.38
C ASP A 227 -9.12 11.06 -29.56
N THR A 228 -7.84 10.84 -29.31
CA THR A 228 -7.13 9.58 -29.59
C THR A 228 -6.63 8.89 -28.33
N GLY A 229 -6.83 9.47 -27.14
CA GLY A 229 -6.46 8.88 -25.86
C GLY A 229 -6.26 9.91 -24.77
N VAL A 230 -5.38 9.59 -23.82
CA VAL A 230 -4.95 10.52 -22.76
C VAL A 230 -3.43 10.54 -22.72
N TYR A 231 -2.82 11.71 -22.55
CA TYR A 231 -1.40 11.82 -22.25
C TYR A 231 -1.14 12.61 -20.97
N ALA A 232 0.01 12.39 -20.36
CA ALA A 232 0.54 13.27 -19.32
C ALA A 232 1.96 13.71 -19.68
N HIS A 233 2.25 15.00 -19.53
CA HIS A 233 3.59 15.56 -19.68
C HIS A 233 4.05 16.16 -18.34
N GLY A 234 5.19 15.71 -17.82
CA GLY A 234 5.68 16.07 -16.49
C GLY A 234 5.18 15.14 -15.36
N PRO A 235 5.28 15.57 -14.08
CA PRO A 235 5.86 16.83 -13.61
C PRO A 235 7.40 16.84 -13.62
N MET A 236 8.05 15.69 -13.86
CA MET A 236 9.51 15.60 -14.02
C MET A 236 9.91 15.91 -15.48
N PRO A 237 11.10 16.52 -15.71
CA PRO A 237 11.58 16.82 -17.06
C PRO A 237 11.63 15.57 -17.92
N GLY A 238 11.08 15.68 -19.14
CA GLY A 238 11.06 14.57 -20.09
C GLY A 238 10.08 13.45 -19.78
N ARG A 239 9.38 13.49 -18.63
CA ARG A 239 8.40 12.46 -18.30
C ARG A 239 7.18 12.58 -19.20
N VAL A 240 6.85 11.49 -19.87
CA VAL A 240 5.64 11.35 -20.68
C VAL A 240 4.91 10.07 -20.33
N VAL A 241 3.58 10.14 -20.33
CA VAL A 241 2.69 8.98 -20.23
C VAL A 241 1.71 9.06 -21.39
N THR A 242 1.48 7.97 -22.11
CA THR A 242 0.36 7.82 -23.04
C THR A 242 -0.57 6.71 -22.55
N VAL A 243 -1.86 6.89 -22.78
CA VAL A 243 -2.93 5.93 -22.51
C VAL A 243 -3.73 5.78 -23.79
N GLU A 244 -3.65 4.59 -24.38
CA GLU A 244 -4.23 4.27 -25.68
C GLU A 244 -5.26 3.14 -25.49
N PHE A 245 -6.43 3.27 -26.13
CA PHE A 245 -7.52 2.29 -26.09
C PHE A 245 -7.46 1.37 -27.32
N ASP A 246 -6.28 0.79 -27.56
CA ASP A 246 -5.96 -0.09 -28.68
C ASP A 246 -5.98 -1.59 -28.32
N GLY A 247 -6.40 -1.93 -27.09
CA GLY A 247 -6.36 -3.28 -26.56
C GLY A 247 -4.95 -3.70 -26.09
N PRO A 248 -4.73 -4.99 -25.76
CA PRO A 248 -3.41 -5.46 -25.36
C PRO A 248 -2.42 -5.40 -26.52
N PRO A 249 -1.12 -5.12 -26.24
CA PRO A 249 -0.10 -5.20 -27.27
C PRO A 249 0.04 -6.65 -27.77
N VAL A 250 0.28 -6.81 -29.08
CA VAL A 250 0.45 -8.12 -29.74
C VAL A 250 1.57 -8.93 -29.08
N ASP A 251 2.71 -8.28 -28.81
CA ASP A 251 3.80 -8.84 -28.04
C ASP A 251 4.11 -7.94 -26.83
N ARG A 252 3.78 -8.44 -25.63
CA ARG A 252 4.08 -7.75 -24.36
C ARG A 252 5.55 -7.77 -23.99
N GLY A 253 6.35 -8.69 -24.53
CA GLY A 253 7.78 -8.83 -24.28
C GLY A 253 8.65 -7.97 -25.21
N ALA A 254 8.09 -7.49 -26.32
CA ALA A 254 8.81 -6.63 -27.25
C ALA A 254 9.36 -5.37 -26.54
N PRO A 255 10.61 -4.96 -26.81
CA PRO A 255 11.18 -3.76 -26.22
C PRO A 255 10.41 -2.51 -26.66
N VAL A 256 10.35 -1.52 -25.78
CA VAL A 256 9.79 -0.20 -26.10
C VAL A 256 10.87 0.62 -26.81
N THR A 257 10.66 0.97 -28.08
CA THR A 257 11.64 1.71 -28.88
C THR A 257 11.36 3.21 -28.90
N THR A 258 12.37 4.01 -29.24
CA THR A 258 12.26 5.46 -29.39
C THR A 258 11.22 5.84 -30.45
N GLU A 259 11.23 5.13 -31.58
CA GLU A 259 10.33 5.37 -32.72
C GLU A 259 8.88 5.08 -32.33
N ASP A 260 8.63 4.01 -31.57
CA ASP A 260 7.30 3.64 -31.08
C ASP A 260 6.78 4.69 -30.08
N LEU A 261 7.60 5.09 -29.09
CA LEU A 261 7.24 6.15 -28.14
C LEU A 261 6.91 7.47 -28.83
N GLN A 262 7.72 7.87 -29.82
CA GLN A 262 7.49 9.10 -30.57
C GLN A 262 6.19 9.03 -31.38
N ALA A 263 5.98 7.94 -32.11
CA ALA A 263 4.77 7.75 -32.92
C ALA A 263 3.50 7.78 -32.06
N ARG A 264 3.53 7.14 -30.89
CA ARG A 264 2.43 7.13 -29.92
C ARG A 264 2.19 8.50 -29.30
N LEU A 265 3.24 9.16 -28.84
CA LEU A 265 3.12 10.50 -28.24
C LEU A 265 2.56 11.50 -29.26
N ARG A 266 3.00 11.47 -30.52
CA ARG A 266 2.42 12.29 -31.61
C ARG A 266 0.96 11.96 -31.86
N ARG A 267 0.61 10.67 -31.94
CA ARG A 267 -0.76 10.21 -32.17
C ARG A 267 -1.72 10.67 -31.08
N VAL A 268 -1.33 10.50 -29.81
CA VAL A 268 -2.18 10.80 -28.66
C VAL A 268 -2.24 12.31 -28.42
N SER A 269 -1.12 13.02 -28.51
CA SER A 269 -1.08 14.46 -28.20
C SER A 269 -1.53 15.35 -29.37
N GLY A 270 -1.37 14.90 -30.62
CA GLY A 270 -1.54 15.71 -31.81
C GLY A 270 -0.38 16.69 -32.07
N VAL A 271 0.71 16.61 -31.29
CA VAL A 271 1.87 17.53 -31.36
C VAL A 271 3.06 16.82 -32.02
N ASP A 272 3.75 17.53 -32.93
CA ASP A 272 4.90 17.00 -33.66
C ASP A 272 6.21 17.09 -32.86
N VAL A 273 6.29 16.28 -31.80
CA VAL A 273 7.50 16.15 -30.97
C VAL A 273 8.56 15.28 -31.62
N THR A 274 9.84 15.53 -31.39
CA THR A 274 10.93 14.61 -31.78
C THR A 274 11.66 14.12 -30.54
N ILE A 275 11.67 12.81 -30.31
CA ILE A 275 12.40 12.18 -29.20
C ILE A 275 13.85 11.95 -29.63
N THR A 276 14.78 12.58 -28.93
CA THR A 276 16.23 12.52 -29.21
C THR A 276 16.97 11.54 -28.31
N GLY A 277 16.34 11.09 -27.21
CA GLY A 277 16.93 10.11 -26.29
C GLY A 277 15.90 9.53 -25.32
N VAL A 278 16.09 8.28 -24.92
CA VAL A 278 15.23 7.58 -23.96
C VAL A 278 16.07 7.18 -22.75
N ARG A 279 15.71 7.69 -21.56
CA ARG A 279 16.39 7.35 -20.30
C ARG A 279 15.80 6.10 -19.66
N THR A 280 14.47 6.04 -19.61
CA THR A 280 13.71 4.86 -19.18
C THR A 280 12.41 4.81 -19.96
N ALA A 281 11.93 3.60 -20.22
CA ALA A 281 10.64 3.37 -20.84
C ALA A 281 10.04 2.08 -20.31
N THR A 282 8.73 2.10 -20.05
CA THR A 282 7.97 0.93 -19.64
C THR A 282 6.61 0.94 -20.31
N ARG A 283 6.07 -0.27 -20.50
CA ARG A 283 4.72 -0.50 -21.01
C ARG A 283 3.94 -1.32 -20.00
N PHE A 284 2.71 -0.91 -19.74
CA PHE A 284 1.79 -1.64 -18.89
C PHE A 284 0.36 -1.56 -19.44
N THR A 285 -0.53 -2.37 -18.88
CA THR A 285 -1.94 -2.47 -19.30
C THR A 285 -2.83 -2.40 -18.05
N ASP A 286 -4.14 -2.32 -18.22
CA ASP A 286 -5.15 -2.34 -17.15
C ASP A 286 -5.65 -3.75 -16.79
N HIS A 287 -4.78 -4.76 -16.83
CA HIS A 287 -5.13 -6.10 -16.33
C HIS A 287 -5.69 -5.99 -14.91
N ALA A 288 -6.95 -6.37 -14.69
CA ALA A 288 -7.63 -6.21 -13.41
C ALA A 288 -8.15 -7.57 -12.89
N ARG A 289 -7.28 -8.31 -12.20
CA ARG A 289 -7.50 -9.70 -11.76
C ARG A 289 -7.11 -9.89 -10.31
N GLN A 290 -7.81 -10.77 -9.60
CA GLN A 290 -7.58 -11.06 -8.19
C GLN A 290 -7.82 -12.54 -7.91
N VAL A 291 -7.03 -13.13 -7.02
CA VAL A 291 -7.22 -14.53 -6.60
C VAL A 291 -8.46 -14.67 -5.71
N THR A 292 -9.19 -15.78 -5.82
CA THR A 292 -10.43 -16.02 -5.07
C THR A 292 -10.22 -16.26 -3.57
N ALA A 293 -9.03 -16.67 -3.18
CA ALA A 293 -8.58 -16.78 -1.80
C ALA A 293 -7.10 -16.45 -1.73
N TYR A 294 -6.64 -15.83 -0.64
CA TYR A 294 -5.24 -15.42 -0.50
C TYR A 294 -4.36 -16.51 0.14
N ARG A 295 -5.00 -17.61 0.58
CA ARG A 295 -4.38 -18.73 1.27
C ARG A 295 -4.89 -20.04 0.67
N LYS A 296 -3.98 -21.01 0.51
CA LYS A 296 -4.27 -22.41 0.18
C LYS A 296 -3.32 -23.30 0.98
N GLY A 297 -3.81 -23.84 2.09
CA GLY A 297 -2.97 -24.58 3.05
C GLY A 297 -1.81 -23.72 3.57
N ARG A 298 -0.58 -24.18 3.32
CA ARG A 298 0.68 -23.53 3.71
C ARG A 298 1.24 -22.53 2.69
N VAL A 299 0.52 -22.30 1.60
CA VAL A 299 0.89 -21.35 0.55
C VAL A 299 -0.03 -20.14 0.59
N LEU A 300 0.55 -18.94 0.67
CA LEU A 300 -0.18 -17.67 0.67
C LEU A 300 0.34 -16.75 -0.44
N LEU A 301 -0.44 -15.73 -0.79
CA LEU A 301 -0.07 -14.73 -1.80
C LEU A 301 -0.29 -13.32 -1.26
N ALA A 302 0.62 -12.38 -1.56
CA ALA A 302 0.50 -10.98 -1.18
C ALA A 302 0.94 -10.03 -2.31
N GLY A 303 0.34 -8.83 -2.36
CA GLY A 303 0.63 -7.83 -3.39
C GLY A 303 0.25 -8.28 -4.79
N ASP A 304 1.03 -7.90 -5.80
CA ASP A 304 0.75 -8.19 -7.21
C ASP A 304 0.60 -9.68 -7.54
N ALA A 305 1.12 -10.57 -6.68
CA ALA A 305 0.89 -12.00 -6.80
C ALA A 305 -0.57 -12.40 -6.54
N ALA A 306 -1.28 -11.66 -5.68
CA ALA A 306 -2.68 -11.88 -5.31
C ALA A 306 -3.66 -11.01 -6.12
N HIS A 307 -3.25 -9.84 -6.59
CA HIS A 307 -4.12 -8.91 -7.34
C HIS A 307 -3.33 -8.01 -8.28
N VAL A 308 -3.82 -7.81 -9.49
CA VAL A 308 -3.25 -6.85 -10.45
C VAL A 308 -4.34 -5.92 -10.90
N HIS A 309 -3.98 -4.66 -11.15
CA HIS A 309 -4.88 -3.62 -11.63
C HIS A 309 -4.09 -2.52 -12.33
N SER A 310 -4.78 -1.54 -12.92
CA SER A 310 -4.12 -0.37 -13.52
C SER A 310 -3.31 0.41 -12.47
N ALA A 311 -2.17 0.97 -12.88
CA ALA A 311 -1.30 1.79 -12.04
C ALA A 311 -1.86 3.19 -11.72
N PHE A 312 -3.05 3.55 -12.25
CA PHE A 312 -3.64 4.86 -12.00
C PHE A 312 -4.01 5.08 -10.53
N GLY A 313 -3.55 6.20 -9.97
CA GLY A 313 -3.82 6.58 -8.58
C GLY A 313 -2.85 6.01 -7.54
N SER A 314 -1.73 5.39 -7.94
CA SER A 314 -0.65 4.94 -7.04
C SER A 314 -1.08 3.91 -5.96
N GLN A 315 -2.06 3.06 -6.28
CA GLN A 315 -2.67 2.16 -5.27
C GLN A 315 -1.99 0.80 -5.15
N GLY A 316 -1.33 0.29 -6.20
CA GLY A 316 -0.89 -1.12 -6.24
C GLY A 316 0.15 -1.45 -5.18
N LEU A 317 1.23 -0.65 -5.12
CA LEU A 317 2.24 -0.77 -4.06
C LEU A 317 1.61 -0.65 -2.67
N SER A 318 0.72 0.33 -2.50
CA SER A 318 0.10 0.59 -1.21
C SER A 318 -0.79 -0.57 -0.72
N LEU A 319 -1.55 -1.16 -1.64
CA LEU A 319 -2.39 -2.32 -1.38
C LEU A 319 -1.55 -3.51 -0.93
N GLY A 320 -0.41 -3.75 -1.60
CA GLY A 320 0.54 -4.80 -1.24
C GLY A 320 1.26 -4.59 0.09
N ILE A 321 1.65 -3.35 0.44
CA ILE A 321 2.19 -3.04 1.78
C ILE A 321 1.16 -3.34 2.86
N GLY A 322 -0.11 -2.99 2.63
CA GLY A 322 -1.21 -3.34 3.52
C GLY A 322 -1.39 -4.85 3.69
N ASP A 323 -1.18 -5.63 2.63
CA ASP A 323 -1.22 -7.10 2.71
C ASP A 323 -0.08 -7.66 3.56
N ALA A 324 1.14 -7.16 3.36
CA ALA A 324 2.31 -7.58 4.14
C ALA A 324 2.15 -7.27 5.63
N MET A 325 1.67 -6.06 5.96
CA MET A 325 1.35 -5.65 7.32
C MET A 325 0.30 -6.55 7.95
N ASN A 326 -0.76 -6.88 7.22
CA ASN A 326 -1.85 -7.69 7.74
C ASN A 326 -1.44 -9.15 7.97
N LEU A 327 -0.70 -9.73 7.02
CA LEU A 327 -0.30 -11.13 7.06
C LEU A 327 0.86 -11.38 8.03
N GLY A 328 1.85 -10.50 8.08
CA GLY A 328 3.14 -10.77 8.73
C GLY A 328 3.00 -11.10 10.22
N TRP A 329 2.26 -10.29 10.98
CA TRP A 329 2.06 -10.54 12.40
C TRP A 329 1.20 -11.78 12.67
N LYS A 330 0.17 -12.04 11.85
CA LYS A 330 -0.71 -13.22 11.98
C LYS A 330 0.06 -14.50 11.75
N LEU A 331 0.85 -14.54 10.68
CA LEU A 331 1.67 -15.70 10.35
C LEU A 331 2.76 -15.93 11.38
N ALA A 332 3.41 -14.87 11.87
CA ALA A 332 4.37 -15.01 12.96
C ALA A 332 3.73 -15.51 14.26
N ALA A 333 2.52 -15.05 14.61
CA ALA A 333 1.79 -15.52 15.78
C ALA A 333 1.43 -17.01 15.68
N VAL A 334 0.99 -17.48 14.51
CA VAL A 334 0.71 -18.91 14.26
C VAL A 334 1.99 -19.74 14.32
N ILE A 335 3.08 -19.30 13.69
CA ILE A 335 4.38 -19.97 13.75
C ILE A 335 4.89 -20.06 15.19
N GLY A 336 4.71 -18.99 15.96
CA GLY A 336 5.10 -18.93 17.37
C GLY A 336 4.18 -19.67 18.33
N GLY A 337 3.10 -20.32 17.85
CA GLY A 337 2.12 -21.01 18.69
C GLY A 337 1.30 -20.08 19.60
N ARG A 338 1.26 -18.79 19.28
CA ARG A 338 0.57 -17.75 20.08
C ARG A 338 -0.84 -17.46 19.61
N ALA A 339 -1.20 -17.95 18.43
CA ALA A 339 -2.54 -17.85 17.86
C ALA A 339 -2.92 -19.14 17.14
N PRO A 340 -4.22 -19.51 17.10
CA PRO A 340 -4.67 -20.65 16.33
C PRO A 340 -4.48 -20.40 14.83
N GLU A 341 -4.31 -21.48 14.06
CA GLU A 341 -4.12 -21.39 12.61
C GLU A 341 -5.30 -20.73 11.88
N GLY A 342 -6.50 -20.78 12.45
CA GLY A 342 -7.70 -20.10 11.94
C GLY A 342 -7.58 -18.57 11.89
N LEU A 343 -6.66 -17.96 12.67
CA LEU A 343 -6.37 -16.52 12.56
C LEU A 343 -5.92 -16.15 11.14
N LEU A 344 -5.23 -17.04 10.43
CA LEU A 344 -4.77 -16.78 9.07
C LEU A 344 -5.92 -16.71 8.06
N ASP A 345 -7.09 -17.26 8.35
CA ASP A 345 -8.23 -17.17 7.44
C ASP A 345 -8.78 -15.75 7.38
N THR A 346 -8.58 -14.97 8.45
CA THR A 346 -8.90 -13.54 8.49
C THR A 346 -8.09 -12.72 7.49
N TYR A 347 -6.93 -13.21 7.03
CA TYR A 347 -6.15 -12.54 5.99
C TYR A 347 -6.97 -12.41 4.69
N THR A 348 -7.64 -13.49 4.28
CA THR A 348 -8.48 -13.44 3.08
C THR A 348 -9.73 -12.58 3.33
N SER A 349 -10.44 -12.78 4.45
CA SER A 349 -11.68 -12.03 4.71
C SER A 349 -11.45 -10.53 4.87
N GLU A 350 -10.30 -10.10 5.38
CA GLU A 350 -9.96 -8.69 5.55
C GLU A 350 -9.38 -8.06 4.29
N ARG A 351 -8.45 -8.72 3.60
CA ARG A 351 -7.67 -8.12 2.50
C ARG A 351 -8.28 -8.30 1.13
N HIS A 352 -9.00 -9.39 0.90
CA HIS A 352 -9.64 -9.63 -0.40
C HIS A 352 -10.68 -8.54 -0.73
N PRO A 353 -11.60 -8.13 0.17
CA PRO A 353 -12.55 -7.05 -0.13
C PRO A 353 -11.88 -5.71 -0.47
N VAL A 354 -10.75 -5.39 0.19
CA VAL A 354 -9.98 -4.17 -0.10
C VAL A 354 -9.38 -4.24 -1.51
N GLY A 355 -8.80 -5.38 -1.89
CA GLY A 355 -8.30 -5.59 -3.25
C GLY A 355 -9.40 -5.49 -4.31
N ALA A 356 -10.56 -6.09 -4.05
CA ALA A 356 -11.70 -6.04 -4.97
C ALA A 356 -12.21 -4.60 -5.18
N TRP A 357 -12.23 -3.81 -4.09
CA TRP A 357 -12.58 -2.40 -4.16
C TRP A 357 -11.57 -1.60 -5.01
N VAL A 358 -10.26 -1.80 -4.83
CA VAL A 358 -9.21 -1.14 -5.64
C VAL A 358 -9.31 -1.51 -7.12
N LEU A 359 -9.58 -2.78 -7.44
CA LEU A 359 -9.80 -3.23 -8.81
C LEU A 359 -10.99 -2.49 -9.46
N ASN A 360 -12.11 -2.37 -8.75
CA ASN A 360 -13.27 -1.64 -9.25
C ASN A 360 -12.98 -0.13 -9.39
N TRP A 361 -12.26 0.46 -8.45
CA TRP A 361 -11.86 1.86 -8.48
C TRP A 361 -10.94 2.19 -9.66
N THR A 362 -10.01 1.32 -9.98
CA THR A 362 -9.09 1.53 -11.11
C THR A 362 -9.77 1.26 -12.45
N ARG A 363 -10.68 0.28 -12.54
CA ARG A 363 -11.54 0.09 -13.73
C ARG A 363 -12.41 1.32 -14.01
N SER A 364 -12.98 1.96 -12.98
CA SER A 364 -13.80 3.16 -13.19
C SER A 364 -12.95 4.34 -13.69
N GLN A 365 -11.69 4.45 -13.26
CA GLN A 365 -10.76 5.44 -13.82
C GLN A 365 -10.47 5.18 -15.30
N VAL A 366 -10.20 3.93 -15.68
CA VAL A 366 -9.97 3.55 -17.09
C VAL A 366 -11.20 3.86 -17.94
N ALA A 367 -12.39 3.50 -17.47
CA ALA A 367 -13.64 3.80 -18.15
C ALA A 367 -13.83 5.32 -18.36
N ALA A 368 -13.55 6.14 -17.35
CA ALA A 368 -13.64 7.60 -17.44
C ALA A 368 -12.54 8.26 -18.31
N MET A 369 -11.51 7.51 -18.71
CA MET A 369 -10.47 7.98 -19.65
C MET A 369 -10.78 7.65 -21.12
N ARG A 370 -11.81 6.84 -21.41
CA ARG A 370 -12.13 6.43 -22.78
C ARG A 370 -12.46 7.64 -23.67
N PRO A 371 -11.96 7.68 -24.92
CA PRO A 371 -12.17 8.83 -25.80
C PRO A 371 -13.55 8.83 -26.49
N ASP A 372 -14.40 7.81 -26.28
CA ASP A 372 -15.73 7.76 -26.90
C ASP A 372 -16.69 8.83 -26.35
N PRO A 373 -17.70 9.27 -27.14
CA PRO A 373 -18.58 10.38 -26.76
C PRO A 373 -19.31 10.15 -25.42
N GLN A 374 -19.75 8.92 -25.14
CA GLN A 374 -20.48 8.58 -23.93
C GLN A 374 -19.60 8.71 -22.69
N SER A 375 -18.37 8.19 -22.76
CA SER A 375 -17.41 8.25 -21.67
C SER A 375 -16.94 9.68 -21.39
N ARG A 376 -16.82 10.52 -22.43
CA ARG A 376 -16.54 11.96 -22.25
C ARG A 376 -17.67 12.71 -21.54
N ALA A 377 -18.92 12.48 -21.95
CA ALA A 377 -20.07 13.10 -21.28
C ALA A 377 -20.14 12.68 -19.80
N LEU A 378 -19.87 11.40 -19.49
CA LEU A 378 -19.78 10.94 -18.11
C LEU A 378 -18.61 11.60 -17.35
N ARG A 379 -17.44 11.72 -18.00
CA ARG A 379 -16.26 12.37 -17.42
C ARG A 379 -16.50 13.84 -17.10
N GLU A 380 -17.27 14.56 -17.90
CA GLU A 380 -17.67 15.95 -17.62
C GLU A 380 -18.48 16.04 -16.32
N ILE A 381 -19.47 15.16 -16.12
CA ILE A 381 -20.24 15.08 -14.87
C ILE A 381 -19.32 14.78 -13.67
N VAL A 382 -18.40 13.82 -13.81
CA VAL A 382 -17.43 13.51 -12.74
C VAL A 382 -16.52 14.70 -12.46
N SER A 383 -16.15 15.47 -13.49
CA SER A 383 -15.33 16.68 -13.35
C SER A 383 -16.07 17.79 -12.61
N ASP A 384 -17.36 17.97 -12.90
CA ASP A 384 -18.22 18.93 -12.20
C ASP A 384 -18.35 18.56 -10.72
N LEU A 385 -18.56 17.28 -10.41
CA LEU A 385 -18.60 16.80 -9.02
C LEU A 385 -17.25 16.99 -8.32
N ALA A 386 -16.14 16.68 -8.99
CA ALA A 386 -14.79 16.94 -8.52
C ALA A 386 -14.46 18.44 -8.41
N GLY A 387 -15.29 19.32 -8.97
CA GLY A 387 -15.23 20.77 -8.77
C GLY A 387 -15.87 21.26 -7.46
N THR A 388 -16.45 20.35 -6.67
CA THR A 388 -17.11 20.66 -5.38
C THR A 388 -16.29 20.18 -4.20
N VAL A 389 -16.55 20.75 -3.02
CA VAL A 389 -15.95 20.29 -1.75
C VAL A 389 -16.31 18.83 -1.47
N VAL A 390 -17.60 18.48 -1.56
CA VAL A 390 -18.09 17.13 -1.29
C VAL A 390 -17.45 16.10 -2.22
N GLY A 391 -17.45 16.36 -3.54
CA GLY A 391 -16.91 15.43 -4.52
C GLY A 391 -15.39 15.28 -4.42
N THR A 392 -14.66 16.38 -4.24
CA THR A 392 -13.20 16.32 -4.06
C THR A 392 -12.82 15.57 -2.79
N THR A 393 -13.55 15.81 -1.69
CA THR A 393 -13.31 15.13 -0.41
C THR A 393 -13.58 13.64 -0.55
N TYR A 394 -14.69 13.25 -1.18
CA TYR A 394 -15.01 11.84 -1.45
C TYR A 394 -13.91 11.13 -2.25
N LEU A 395 -13.46 11.73 -3.36
CA LEU A 395 -12.42 11.15 -4.22
C LEU A 395 -11.07 11.06 -3.49
N THR A 396 -10.72 12.09 -2.73
CA THR A 396 -9.46 12.16 -1.97
C THR A 396 -9.44 11.13 -0.85
N ALA A 397 -10.54 10.95 -0.11
CA ALA A 397 -10.65 9.99 0.98
C ALA A 397 -10.45 8.56 0.48
N ARG A 398 -11.01 8.26 -0.70
CA ARG A 398 -10.85 6.98 -1.38
C ARG A 398 -9.42 6.76 -1.88
N LEU A 399 -8.80 7.77 -2.50
CA LEU A 399 -7.39 7.71 -2.94
C LEU A 399 -6.42 7.48 -1.77
N ASN A 400 -6.68 8.14 -0.64
CA ASN A 400 -5.84 8.04 0.56
C ASN A 400 -6.24 6.88 1.48
N GLY A 401 -7.12 5.97 1.05
CA GLY A 401 -7.47 4.78 1.83
C GLY A 401 -8.23 5.03 3.16
N ALA A 402 -8.73 6.24 3.40
CA ALA A 402 -9.50 6.59 4.61
C ALA A 402 -10.80 5.77 4.74
N GLY A 403 -11.25 5.16 3.65
CA GLY A 403 -12.41 4.26 3.61
C GLY A 403 -12.12 2.80 4.00
N VAL A 404 -10.87 2.41 4.29
CA VAL A 404 -10.55 1.03 4.66
C VAL A 404 -11.05 0.75 6.08
N ARG A 405 -11.95 -0.22 6.19
CA ARG A 405 -12.45 -0.75 7.46
C ARG A 405 -12.62 -2.26 7.35
N TYR A 406 -12.07 -3.01 8.29
CA TYR A 406 -12.35 -4.43 8.46
C TYR A 406 -13.67 -4.63 9.21
N GLU A 407 -14.44 -5.62 8.79
CA GLU A 407 -15.65 -6.04 9.50
C GLU A 407 -15.23 -6.87 10.72
N LEU A 408 -15.04 -6.19 11.86
CA LEU A 408 -14.68 -6.80 13.13
C LEU A 408 -15.85 -6.72 14.12
N PRO A 409 -15.93 -7.62 15.12
CA PRO A 409 -16.94 -7.53 16.17
C PRO A 409 -16.84 -6.22 16.97
N GLY A 410 -17.97 -5.59 17.25
CA GLY A 410 -18.07 -4.36 18.04
C GLY A 410 -18.64 -3.15 17.28
N GLU A 411 -19.27 -2.24 18.01
CA GLU A 411 -20.01 -1.11 17.44
C GLU A 411 -19.23 0.21 17.46
N HIS A 412 -18.10 0.25 18.16
CA HIS A 412 -17.32 1.49 18.30
C HIS A 412 -16.87 2.00 16.92
N PRO A 413 -16.99 3.32 16.62
CA PRO A 413 -16.65 3.87 15.29
C PRO A 413 -15.20 3.62 14.84
N LEU A 414 -14.27 3.49 15.78
CA LEU A 414 -12.87 3.16 15.51
C LEU A 414 -12.64 1.67 15.19
N THR A 415 -13.50 0.76 15.64
CA THR A 415 -13.31 -0.68 15.46
C THR A 415 -13.26 -1.05 13.97
N GLY A 416 -12.19 -1.75 13.61
CA GLY A 416 -11.87 -2.15 12.24
C GLY A 416 -11.20 -1.08 11.39
N ARG A 417 -10.93 0.13 11.90
CA ARG A 417 -10.22 1.21 11.18
C ARG A 417 -8.76 1.30 11.61
N SER A 418 -7.95 2.02 10.82
CA SER A 418 -6.60 2.45 11.25
C SER A 418 -6.74 3.22 12.57
N ALA A 419 -5.94 2.86 13.57
CA ALA A 419 -5.94 3.55 14.86
C ALA A 419 -5.43 4.98 14.67
N PRO A 420 -6.11 5.99 15.26
CA PRO A 420 -5.66 7.36 15.19
C PRO A 420 -4.28 7.50 15.83
N ASP A 421 -3.41 8.31 15.24
CA ASP A 421 -2.09 8.64 15.75
C ASP A 421 -2.19 9.66 16.89
N LEU A 422 -2.69 9.16 18.02
CA LEU A 422 -2.91 9.94 19.24
C LEU A 422 -1.59 10.49 19.77
N GLU A 423 -1.53 11.80 19.97
CA GLU A 423 -0.47 12.44 20.74
C GLU A 423 -0.83 12.33 22.23
N LEU A 424 -0.01 11.59 22.98
CA LEU A 424 -0.22 11.33 24.39
C LEU A 424 0.27 12.51 25.25
N ALA A 425 -0.09 12.52 26.53
CA ALA A 425 0.24 13.61 27.45
C ALA A 425 1.74 13.82 27.67
N ASP A 426 2.57 12.81 27.37
CA ASP A 426 4.04 12.89 27.40
C ASP A 426 4.65 13.38 26.07
N GLY A 427 3.82 13.66 25.07
CA GLY A 427 4.20 14.11 23.73
C GLY A 427 4.60 12.98 22.77
N VAL A 428 4.60 11.72 23.21
CA VAL A 428 4.87 10.55 22.35
C VAL A 428 3.58 10.19 21.59
N ARG A 429 3.73 9.73 20.35
CA ARG A 429 2.59 9.38 19.50
C ARG A 429 2.32 7.88 19.53
N LEU A 430 1.06 7.49 19.35
CA LEU A 430 0.64 6.09 19.34
C LEU A 430 1.46 5.26 18.34
N ALA A 431 1.74 5.78 17.14
CA ALA A 431 2.53 5.07 16.15
C ALA A 431 3.95 4.71 16.63
N ASP A 432 4.56 5.53 17.49
CA ASP A 432 5.91 5.29 18.02
C ASP A 432 5.96 4.03 18.92
N HIS A 433 4.85 3.68 19.56
CA HIS A 433 4.73 2.48 20.38
C HIS A 433 4.59 1.19 19.56
N LEU A 434 4.30 1.29 18.26
CA LEU A 434 4.10 0.13 17.37
C LEU A 434 5.37 -0.33 16.65
N HIS A 435 6.50 0.36 16.83
CA HIS A 435 7.78 0.05 16.16
C HIS A 435 8.24 -1.40 16.32
N GLY A 436 7.90 -2.03 17.45
CA GLY A 436 8.26 -3.41 17.77
C GLY A 436 7.37 -4.48 17.13
N GLY A 437 6.30 -4.11 16.41
CA GLY A 437 5.38 -5.06 15.81
C GLY A 437 4.55 -5.87 16.83
N ARG A 438 4.35 -5.34 18.04
CA ARG A 438 3.43 -5.89 19.05
C ARG A 438 2.11 -5.13 19.05
N ALA A 439 1.08 -5.75 19.60
CA ALA A 439 -0.20 -5.07 19.84
C ALA A 439 -0.07 -4.09 21.00
N LEU A 440 -0.97 -3.12 21.08
CA LEU A 440 -0.99 -2.09 22.11
C LEU A 440 -2.39 -1.99 22.71
N LEU A 441 -2.52 -2.14 24.03
CA LEU A 441 -3.68 -1.67 24.77
C LEU A 441 -3.32 -0.31 25.40
N LEU A 442 -3.97 0.74 24.92
CA LEU A 442 -3.84 2.09 25.45
C LEU A 442 -5.00 2.35 26.42
N ASP A 443 -4.68 2.50 27.69
CA ASP A 443 -5.59 2.86 28.78
C ASP A 443 -5.46 4.37 29.06
N LEU A 444 -6.47 5.14 28.65
CA LEU A 444 -6.47 6.60 28.75
C LEU A 444 -7.04 7.10 30.08
N THR A 445 -7.55 6.20 30.91
CA THR A 445 -8.31 6.51 32.14
C THR A 445 -7.69 5.99 33.43
N ASP A 446 -6.57 5.27 33.33
CA ASP A 446 -5.95 4.57 34.46
C ASP A 446 -6.89 3.54 35.10
N ASP A 447 -7.59 2.76 34.26
CA ASP A 447 -8.54 1.74 34.71
C ASP A 447 -7.80 0.42 35.06
N PRO A 448 -7.75 0.01 36.35
CA PRO A 448 -7.07 -1.21 36.76
C PRO A 448 -7.71 -2.49 36.21
N GLU A 449 -9.00 -2.48 35.85
CA GLU A 449 -9.68 -3.65 35.28
C GLU A 449 -9.17 -3.95 33.86
N LEU A 450 -9.00 -2.90 33.03
CA LEU A 450 -8.42 -3.04 31.69
C LEU A 450 -7.03 -3.70 31.74
N ARG A 451 -6.19 -3.25 32.68
CA ARG A 451 -4.84 -3.79 32.86
C ARG A 451 -4.86 -5.23 33.38
N ALA A 452 -5.79 -5.56 34.26
CA ALA A 452 -5.94 -6.92 34.76
C ALA A 452 -6.32 -7.91 33.64
N LEU A 453 -7.23 -7.51 32.73
CA LEU A 453 -7.64 -8.32 31.58
C LEU A 453 -6.47 -8.57 30.59
N ALA A 454 -5.61 -7.57 30.39
CA ALA A 454 -4.46 -7.68 29.50
C ALA A 454 -3.24 -8.39 30.11
N ALA A 455 -3.19 -8.57 31.43
CA ALA A 455 -2.00 -9.10 32.12
C ALA A 455 -1.55 -10.48 31.62
N GLY A 456 -2.48 -11.35 31.24
CA GLY A 456 -2.18 -12.68 30.67
C GLY A 456 -1.62 -12.66 29.24
N TYR A 457 -1.55 -11.49 28.61
CA TYR A 457 -1.10 -11.30 27.23
C TYR A 457 0.30 -10.66 27.15
N ALA A 458 1.04 -10.64 28.25
CA ALA A 458 2.41 -10.14 28.30
C ALA A 458 3.27 -10.74 27.16
N GLY A 459 4.06 -9.89 26.49
CA GLY A 459 4.88 -10.30 25.33
C GLY A 459 4.12 -10.39 23.99
N ARG A 460 2.77 -10.34 24.01
CA ARG A 460 1.91 -10.24 22.81
C ARG A 460 1.27 -8.85 22.69
N VAL A 461 0.80 -8.32 23.82
CA VAL A 461 0.15 -7.00 23.94
C VAL A 461 0.95 -6.16 24.94
N ASP A 462 1.45 -5.02 24.50
CA ASP A 462 2.00 -3.99 25.38
C ASP A 462 0.83 -3.20 25.98
N THR A 463 0.85 -2.93 27.29
CA THR A 463 -0.17 -2.11 27.95
C THR A 463 0.44 -0.78 28.38
N LEU A 464 -0.18 0.33 27.97
CA LEU A 464 0.27 1.68 28.27
C LEU A 464 -0.85 2.48 28.91
N THR A 465 -0.57 3.07 30.06
CA THR A 465 -1.48 4.04 30.70
C THR A 465 -0.93 5.45 30.46
N ALA A 466 -1.66 6.26 29.69
CA ALA A 466 -1.28 7.62 29.38
C ALA A 466 -2.53 8.43 28.96
N GLY A 467 -2.65 9.68 29.39
CA GLY A 467 -3.75 10.54 28.95
C GLY A 467 -3.59 11.01 27.51
N CYS A 468 -4.69 11.35 26.83
CA CYS A 468 -4.68 11.99 25.51
C CYS A 468 -5.56 13.26 25.53
N PRO A 469 -4.98 14.45 25.78
CA PRO A 469 -5.76 15.68 25.97
C PRO A 469 -6.63 16.08 24.77
N SER A 470 -6.27 15.65 23.55
CA SER A 470 -7.01 15.94 22.32
C SER A 470 -8.22 15.02 22.10
N ARG A 471 -8.35 13.93 22.86
CA ARG A 471 -9.44 12.93 22.75
C ARG A 471 -9.99 12.53 24.13
N PRO A 472 -10.50 13.48 24.93
CA PRO A 472 -10.95 13.21 26.31
C PRO A 472 -12.18 12.28 26.38
N GLU A 473 -12.90 12.11 25.27
CA GLU A 473 -14.01 11.17 25.18
C GLU A 473 -13.58 9.71 25.16
N LEU A 474 -12.33 9.40 24.78
CA LEU A 474 -11.86 8.04 24.59
C LEU A 474 -11.31 7.48 25.91
N ALA A 475 -11.81 6.32 26.33
CA ALA A 475 -11.37 5.64 27.55
C ALA A 475 -10.22 4.67 27.28
N ALA A 476 -10.32 3.87 26.22
CA ALA A 476 -9.29 2.90 25.88
C ALA A 476 -9.35 2.46 24.42
N VAL A 477 -8.21 1.98 23.91
CA VAL A 477 -8.09 1.44 22.55
C VAL A 477 -7.17 0.22 22.55
N LEU A 478 -7.64 -0.90 21.99
CA LEU A 478 -6.83 -2.07 21.65
C LEU A 478 -6.46 -2.02 20.17
N VAL A 479 -5.16 -1.90 19.89
CA VAL A 479 -4.59 -1.78 18.56
C VAL A 479 -3.81 -3.04 18.21
N ARG A 480 -4.13 -3.64 17.07
CA ARG A 480 -3.41 -4.78 16.49
C ARG A 480 -2.00 -4.38 16.03
N PRO A 481 -1.08 -5.36 15.83
CA PRO A 481 0.27 -5.06 15.34
C PRO A 481 0.32 -4.33 13.99
N ASP A 482 -0.70 -4.50 13.14
CA ASP A 482 -0.83 -3.80 11.86
C ASP A 482 -1.38 -2.35 12.01
N GLY A 483 -1.69 -1.94 13.23
CA GLY A 483 -2.19 -0.61 13.57
C GLY A 483 -3.69 -0.43 13.38
N PHE A 484 -4.46 -1.51 13.17
CA PHE A 484 -5.91 -1.45 13.16
C PHE A 484 -6.49 -1.60 14.57
N THR A 485 -7.52 -0.81 14.88
CA THR A 485 -8.24 -0.91 16.15
C THR A 485 -9.09 -2.19 16.18
N ALA A 486 -8.77 -3.10 17.08
CA ALA A 486 -9.57 -4.29 17.34
C ALA A 486 -10.75 -4.02 18.26
N TRP A 487 -10.58 -3.10 19.23
CA TRP A 487 -11.60 -2.74 20.21
C TRP A 487 -11.32 -1.33 20.75
N ALA A 488 -12.37 -0.59 21.15
CA ALA A 488 -12.24 0.71 21.79
C ALA A 488 -13.50 1.03 22.64
N ALA A 489 -13.33 1.90 23.63
CA ALA A 489 -14.40 2.36 24.50
C ALA A 489 -14.26 3.86 24.81
N ASP A 490 -15.40 4.53 25.01
CA ASP A 490 -15.50 5.94 25.42
C ASP A 490 -15.78 6.07 26.93
N THR A 491 -15.39 7.20 27.52
CA THR A 491 -15.54 7.53 28.95
C THR A 491 -17.00 7.67 29.43
N GLY A 492 -17.94 7.80 28.49
CA GLY A 492 -19.37 8.06 28.74
C GLY A 492 -20.30 6.84 28.61
N ALA A 493 -19.80 5.68 28.17
CA ALA A 493 -20.56 4.44 28.29
C ALA A 493 -20.67 4.14 29.80
N GLN A 494 -21.88 3.90 30.32
CA GLN A 494 -22.15 3.66 31.76
C GLN A 494 -20.98 2.92 32.40
N ALA A 495 -20.36 3.44 33.46
CA ALA A 495 -19.06 3.01 34.01
C ALA A 495 -18.90 1.50 34.34
N SER A 496 -19.93 0.67 34.10
CA SER A 496 -19.91 -0.79 34.06
C SER A 496 -19.71 -1.40 32.66
N THR A 497 -19.46 -0.60 31.60
CA THR A 497 -19.32 -1.07 30.20
C THR A 497 -17.98 -0.71 29.55
N SER A 498 -17.03 -0.10 30.28
CA SER A 498 -15.71 0.28 29.74
C SER A 498 -14.85 -0.91 29.35
N THR A 499 -15.13 -2.12 29.88
CA THR A 499 -14.38 -3.36 29.63
C THR A 499 -15.13 -4.38 28.77
N VAL A 500 -16.40 -4.10 28.43
CA VAL A 500 -17.26 -5.04 27.67
C VAL A 500 -16.67 -5.30 26.29
N GLY A 501 -16.47 -6.58 25.95
CA GLY A 501 -15.90 -7.00 24.67
C GLY A 501 -14.38 -7.03 24.62
N LEU A 502 -13.67 -6.50 25.63
CA LEU A 502 -12.20 -6.48 25.63
C LEU A 502 -11.61 -7.88 25.79
N ALA A 503 -12.16 -8.70 26.69
CA ALA A 503 -11.68 -10.06 26.91
C ALA A 503 -11.85 -10.92 25.66
N GLU A 504 -13.01 -10.82 25.00
CA GLU A 504 -13.29 -11.50 23.74
C GLU A 504 -12.35 -11.03 22.63
N ALA A 505 -12.12 -9.72 22.49
CA ALA A 505 -11.18 -9.19 21.50
C ALA A 505 -9.75 -9.63 21.75
N LEU A 506 -9.28 -9.64 23.01
CA LEU A 506 -7.95 -10.12 23.35
C LEU A 506 -7.77 -11.60 22.98
N GLU A 507 -8.76 -12.43 23.30
CA GLU A 507 -8.70 -13.87 23.00
C GLU A 507 -8.78 -14.14 21.49
N GLU A 508 -9.67 -13.45 20.78
CA GLU A 508 -9.86 -13.57 19.32
C GLU A 508 -8.56 -13.28 18.56
N TRP A 509 -7.88 -12.19 18.91
CA TRP A 509 -6.73 -11.71 18.14
C TRP A 509 -5.39 -12.23 18.65
N PHE A 510 -5.28 -12.56 19.94
CA PHE A 510 -4.00 -12.90 20.58
C PHE A 510 -3.99 -14.26 21.28
N GLY A 511 -5.06 -15.04 21.15
CA GLY A 511 -5.17 -16.41 21.69
C GLY A 511 -5.47 -16.44 23.18
N VAL A 512 -5.30 -17.60 23.82
CA VAL A 512 -5.63 -17.77 25.24
C VAL A 512 -4.60 -17.03 26.14
N PRO A 513 -5.02 -16.40 27.26
CA PRO A 513 -4.09 -15.76 28.18
C PRO A 513 -3.15 -16.79 28.85
N GLU A 514 -1.90 -16.39 29.09
CA GLU A 514 -0.94 -17.18 29.85
C GLU A 514 -1.46 -17.43 31.27
N GLY A 515 -1.32 -18.66 31.76
CA GLY A 515 -1.81 -19.07 33.07
C GLY A 515 -3.29 -19.49 33.11
N ALA A 516 -4.03 -19.42 31.99
CA ALA A 516 -5.35 -20.03 31.89
C ALA A 516 -5.24 -21.56 31.90
N VAL A 517 -5.90 -22.21 32.87
CA VAL A 517 -6.04 -23.67 32.90
C VAL A 517 -7.00 -24.06 31.79
N THR A 518 -6.51 -24.80 30.80
CA THR A 518 -7.37 -25.38 29.75
C THR A 518 -8.34 -26.36 30.42
N PRO A 519 -9.67 -26.23 30.25
CA PRO A 519 -10.56 -27.31 30.65
C PRO A 519 -10.25 -28.51 29.76
N GLY A 520 -9.79 -29.59 30.40
CA GLY A 520 -9.31 -30.81 29.73
C GLY A 520 -10.40 -31.68 29.13
#